data_AF-A0A8J5IDJ1-F1
#
_entry.id   AF-A0A8J5IDJ1-F1
#
_cell.length_a   1.000
_cell.length_b   1.000
_cell.length_c   1.000
_cell.angle_alpha   90.00
_cell.angle_beta   90.00
_cell.angle_gamma   90.00
#
_symmetry.space_group_name_H-M   'P 1'
#
loop_
_entity.id
_entity.type
_entity.pdbx_description
1 polymer ?
#
loop_
_entity_poly.entity_id
_entity_poly.type
_entity_poly.pdbx_seq_one_letter_code
_entity_poly.pdbx_strand_id
1 'polypeptide(L)' 'MYSADFRWRAITLHYAYSIACEQVGRIFGVSGRTVRRWYKYFKSSGHVIPDKSRKCNGPTLCPLLRLTR' A
#
# COMPACT_ATOMS: atom_id res chain seq x y z
N MET A 1 -15.60 2.59 -0.62
CA MET A 1 -14.18 2.21 -0.83
C MET A 1 -13.34 3.49 -0.87
N TYR A 2 -12.17 3.54 -0.20
CA TYR A 2 -11.27 4.70 -0.29
C TYR A 2 -10.72 4.86 -1.72
N SER A 3 -10.64 6.12 -2.19
CA SER A 3 -10.07 6.47 -3.50
C SER A 3 -8.61 6.00 -3.63
N ALA A 4 -8.19 5.77 -4.87
CA ALA A 4 -6.82 5.50 -5.28
C ALA A 4 -5.82 6.48 -4.64
N ASP A 5 -6.06 7.78 -4.86
CA ASP A 5 -5.20 8.88 -4.46
C ASP A 5 -5.04 8.93 -2.95
N PHE A 6 -6.12 8.66 -2.22
CA PHE A 6 -6.13 8.67 -0.77
C PHE A 6 -5.16 7.63 -0.20
N ARG A 7 -5.21 6.40 -0.73
CA ARG A 7 -4.33 5.33 -0.26
C ARG A 7 -2.89 5.55 -0.67
N TRP A 8 -2.66 6.08 -1.89
CA TRP A 8 -1.33 6.44 -2.36
C TRP A 8 -0.70 7.50 -1.47
N ARG A 9 -1.44 8.56 -1.10
CA ARG A 9 -0.96 9.57 -0.15
C ARG A 9 -0.55 8.96 1.20
N ALA A 10 -1.37 8.05 1.73
CA ALA A 10 -1.05 7.36 3.00
C ALA A 10 0.22 6.49 2.89
N ILE A 11 0.40 5.77 1.78
CA ILE A 11 1.60 4.94 1.56
C ILE A 11 2.83 5.80 1.31
N THR A 12 2.73 6.87 0.52
CA THR A 12 3.84 7.80 0.31
C THR A 12 4.29 8.40 1.63
N LEU A 13 3.36 8.77 2.52
CA LEU A 13 3.69 9.28 3.84
C LEU A 13 4.48 8.26 4.68
N HIS A 14 4.05 7.01 4.66
CA HIS A 14 4.74 5.92 5.37
C HIS A 14 6.10 5.58 4.73
N TYR A 15 6.16 5.51 3.41
CA TYR A 15 7.32 5.02 2.64
C TYR A 15 8.41 6.08 2.48
N ALA A 16 8.05 7.30 2.07
CA ALA A 16 9.01 8.37 1.80
C ALA A 16 9.50 9.04 3.09
N TYR A 17 8.61 9.21 4.07
CA TYR A 17 8.91 9.93 5.31
C TYR A 17 9.11 8.99 6.51
N SER A 18 9.09 7.67 6.31
CA SER A 18 9.26 6.67 7.37
C SER A 18 8.33 6.83 8.57
N ILE A 19 7.15 7.44 8.38
CA ILE A 19 6.19 7.71 9.46
C ILE A 19 5.49 6.41 9.88
N ALA A 20 5.34 6.16 11.18
CA ALA A 20 4.66 4.96 11.68
C ALA A 20 3.20 4.85 11.17
N CYS A 21 2.77 3.64 10.81
CA CYS A 21 1.41 3.37 10.30
C CYS A 21 0.30 3.89 11.23
N GLU A 22 0.52 3.90 12.55
CA GLU A 22 -0.45 4.43 13.51
C GLU A 22 -0.62 5.94 13.39
N GLN A 23 0.49 6.66 13.19
CA GLN A 23 0.47 8.11 13.04
C GLN A 23 -0.11 8.52 11.67
N VAL A 24 0.25 7.81 10.59
CA VAL A 24 -0.42 7.96 9.28
C VAL A 24 -1.91 7.70 9.43
N GLY A 25 -2.30 6.66 10.18
CA GLY A 25 -3.69 6.37 10.48
C GLY A 25 -4.43 7.54 11.16
N ARG A 26 -3.82 8.16 12.17
CA ARG A 26 -4.39 9.34 12.85
C ARG A 26 -4.56 10.52 11.91
N ILE A 27 -3.58 10.81 11.05
CA ILE A 27 -3.62 11.93 10.09
C ILE A 27 -4.77 11.74 9.08
N PHE A 28 -4.92 10.51 8.56
CA PHE A 28 -5.91 10.19 7.53
C PHE A 28 -7.27 9.74 8.10
N GLY A 29 -7.43 9.67 9.42
CA GLY A 29 -8.67 9.19 10.05
C GLY A 29 -8.96 7.71 9.77
N VAL A 30 -7.94 6.89 9.56
CA VAL A 30 -8.06 5.44 9.32
C VAL A 30 -7.27 4.65 10.34
N SER A 31 -7.66 3.39 10.59
CA SER A 31 -6.89 2.55 11.51
C SER A 31 -5.47 2.31 10.99
N GLY A 32 -4.46 2.32 11.86
CA GLY A 32 -3.09 1.98 11.48
C GLY A 32 -2.97 0.55 10.92
N ARG A 33 -3.88 -0.36 11.31
CA ARG A 33 -4.01 -1.70 10.72
C ARG A 33 -4.38 -1.64 9.23
N THR A 34 -5.25 -0.72 8.85
CA THR A 34 -5.64 -0.48 7.45
C THR A 34 -4.44 0.00 6.64
N VAL A 35 -3.68 0.98 7.14
CA VAL A 35 -2.45 1.48 6.51
C VAL A 35 -1.43 0.36 6.36
N ARG A 36 -1.24 -0.47 7.40
CA ARG A 36 -0.34 -1.63 7.35
C ARG A 36 -0.75 -2.65 6.29
N ARG A 37 -2.05 -2.88 6.09
CA ARG A 37 -2.55 -3.77 5.02
C ARG A 37 -2.25 -3.19 3.65
N TRP A 38 -2.50 -1.90 3.43
CA TRP A 38 -2.18 -1.24 2.16
C TRP A 38 -0.69 -1.30 1.86
N TYR A 39 0.16 -1.06 2.85
CA TYR A 39 1.60 -1.13 2.68
C TYR A 39 2.10 -2.55 2.38
N LYS A 40 1.55 -3.58 3.05
CA LYS A 40 1.86 -4.99 2.72
C LYS A 40 1.50 -5.32 1.27
N TYR A 41 0.32 -4.88 0.83
CA TYR A 41 -0.14 -5.10 -0.53
C TYR A 41 0.72 -4.36 -1.57
N PHE A 42 1.12 -3.13 -1.27
CA PHE A 42 2.05 -2.34 -2.08
C PHE A 42 3.41 -3.01 -2.20
N LYS A 43 3.98 -3.55 -1.11
CA LYS A 43 5.23 -4.32 -1.18
C LYS A 43 5.15 -5.55 -2.08
N SER A 44 3.99 -6.22 -2.13
CA SER A 44 3.82 -7.43 -2.95
C SER A 44 3.48 -7.15 -4.41
N SER A 45 2.72 -6.08 -4.70
CA SER A 45 2.15 -5.83 -6.03
C SER A 45 2.68 -4.57 -6.73
N GLY A 46 3.41 -3.72 -6.02
CA GLY A 46 3.77 -2.37 -6.47
C GLY A 46 2.58 -1.41 -6.57
N HIS A 47 1.35 -1.86 -6.30
CA HIS A 47 0.13 -1.10 -6.42
C HIS A 47 -0.61 -0.98 -5.09
N VAL A 48 -1.42 0.06 -4.97
CA VAL A 48 -2.14 0.38 -3.73
C VAL A 48 -3.62 -0.04 -3.78
N ILE A 49 -4.10 -0.31 -4.98
CA ILE A 49 -5.46 -0.77 -5.24
C ILE A 49 -5.37 -2.23 -5.71
N PRO A 50 -6.17 -3.13 -5.12
CA PRO A 50 -6.37 -4.43 -5.73
C PRO A 50 -7.09 -4.23 -7.06
N ASP A 51 -6.43 -4.59 -8.15
CA ASP A 51 -7.04 -4.59 -9.46
C ASP A 51 -8.30 -5.48 -9.39
N LYS A 52 -9.47 -4.90 -9.65
CA LYS A 52 -10.74 -5.66 -9.64
C LYS A 52 -10.78 -6.71 -10.75
N SER A 53 -9.85 -6.66 -11.70
CA SER A 53 -9.54 -7.73 -12.64
C SER A 53 -8.21 -8.37 -12.23
N ARG A 54 -8.24 -9.35 -11.34
CA ARG A 54 -7.94 -10.72 -11.72
C ARG A 54 -8.30 -11.62 -10.55
N LYS A 55 -9.30 -12.48 -10.74
CA LYS A 55 -9.26 -13.81 -10.12
C LYS A 55 -8.02 -14.51 -10.67
N CYS A 56 -6.86 -14.32 -10.05
CA CYS A 56 -5.76 -15.27 -10.19
C CYS A 56 -5.87 -16.23 -9.01
N ASN A 57 -6.49 -17.39 -9.28
CA ASN A 57 -6.23 -18.58 -8.49
C ASN A 57 -4.76 -18.94 -8.74
N GLY A 58 -3.89 -18.79 -7.73
CA GLY A 58 -2.52 -19.29 -7.78
C GLY A 58 -1.45 -18.29 -7.30
N PRO A 59 -0.36 -18.78 -6.67
CA PRO A 59 0.69 -17.93 -6.13
C PRO A 59 1.71 -17.63 -7.23
N THR A 60 1.67 -16.43 -7.82
CA THR A 60 2.75 -15.98 -8.71
C THR A 60 3.27 -14.63 -8.26
N LEU A 61 4.43 -14.72 -7.62
CA LEU A 61 5.61 -13.89 -7.77
C LEU A 61 5.44 -12.38 -7.91
N CYS A 62 6.07 -11.70 -6.95
CA CYS A 62 6.72 -10.40 -7.08
C CYS A 62 7.27 -10.18 -8.49
N PRO A 63 7.09 -8.96 -9.04
CA PRO A 63 8.28 -8.16 -9.25
C PRO A 63 8.00 -6.70 -8.92
N LEU A 64 8.89 -6.05 -8.16
CA LEU A 64 9.29 -4.64 -8.32
C LEU A 64 10.17 -4.23 -7.13
N LEU A 65 11.33 -4.88 -7.03
CA LEU A 65 12.53 -4.26 -6.47
C LEU A 65 13.53 -4.14 -7.62
N ARG A 66 13.30 -3.16 -8.48
CA ARG A 66 14.27 -2.69 -9.48
C ARG A 66 14.10 -1.19 -9.64
N LEU A 67 14.61 -0.45 -8.66
CA LEU A 67 15.23 0.85 -8.91
C LEU A 67 16.13 1.20 -7.71
N THR A 68 17.25 0.49 -7.62
CA THR A 68 18.45 0.95 -6.91
C THR A 68 19.65 0.60 -7.78
N ARG A 69 19.96 1.48 -8.73
CA ARG A 69 21.29 2.00 -9.08
C ARG A 69 21.20 2.77 -10.39
#